data_AF-C9RF34-F1
#
_entry.id   AF-C9RF34-F1
#
_cell.length_a   1.000
_cell.length_b   1.000
_cell.length_c   1.000
_cell.angle_alpha   90.00
_cell.angle_beta   90.00
_cell.angle_gamma   90.00
#
_symmetry.space_group_name_H-M   'P 1'
#
loop_
_entity.id
_entity.type
_entity.pdbx_description
1 polymer ?
#
loop_
_entity_poly.entity_id
_entity_poly.type
_entity_poly.pdbx_seq_one_letter_code
_entity_poly.pdbx_strand_id
1 'polypeptide(L)'
;MKNVDIDTLQAFIYEICEAIKERALEAKKEKDKAEKHRDKDKEEHIYAVGRLMGFNEVISIIQQTAESLGIDLKDLKLDDIDPDKDLI
;
A
#
# COMPACT_ATOMS: atom_id res chain seq x y z
N MET A 1 25.07 -8.42 15.22
CA MET A 1 23.66 -7.99 15.19
C MET A 1 23.02 -8.44 16.49
N LYS A 2 22.25 -7.58 17.17
CA LYS A 2 21.42 -8.05 18.29
C LYS A 2 20.35 -8.99 17.73
N ASN A 3 20.10 -10.11 18.39
CA ASN A 3 18.94 -10.94 18.05
C ASN A 3 17.68 -10.12 18.34
N VAL A 4 16.85 -9.93 17.32
CA VAL A 4 15.52 -9.32 17.46
C VAL A 4 14.56 -10.44 17.85
N ASP A 5 13.78 -10.23 18.90
CA ASP A 5 12.74 -11.19 19.30
C ASP A 5 11.55 -11.17 18.32
N ILE A 6 10.75 -12.24 18.37
CA ILE A 6 9.61 -12.43 17.45
C ILE A 6 8.57 -11.32 17.62
N ASP A 7 8.32 -10.87 18.86
CA ASP A 7 7.32 -9.85 19.15
C ASP A 7 7.70 -8.51 18.51
N THR A 8 8.98 -8.14 18.58
CA THR A 8 9.52 -6.93 17.93
C THR A 8 9.44 -7.03 16.41
N LEU A 9 9.70 -8.20 15.83
CA LEU A 9 9.58 -8.40 14.39
C LEU A 9 8.11 -8.33 13.93
N GLN A 10 7.18 -8.93 14.70
CA GLN A 10 5.75 -8.85 14.42
C GLN A 10 5.24 -7.41 14.50
N ALA A 11 5.63 -6.66 15.54
CA ALA A 11 5.29 -5.25 15.66
C ALA A 11 5.82 -4.44 14.47
N PHE A 12 7.06 -4.68 14.04
CA PHE A 12 7.62 -4.03 12.86
C PHE A 12 6.83 -4.34 11.58
N ILE A 13 6.46 -5.61 11.37
CA ILE A 13 5.67 -6.03 10.19
C ILE A 13 4.29 -5.38 10.19
N TYR A 14 3.64 -5.32 11.35
CA TYR A 14 2.36 -4.64 11.52
C TYR A 14 2.47 -3.15 11.17
N GLU A 15 3.45 -2.46 11.76
CA GLU A 15 3.66 -1.02 11.56
C GLU A 15 4.01 -0.68 10.11
N ILE A 16 4.87 -1.48 9.45
CA ILE A 16 5.22 -1.23 8.06
C ILE A 16 4.03 -1.47 7.12
N CYS A 17 3.20 -2.50 7.37
CA CYS A 17 2.02 -2.75 6.54
C CYS A 17 0.98 -1.64 6.69
N GLU A 18 0.73 -1.17 7.92
CA GLU A 18 -0.13 -0.01 8.18
C GLU A 18 0.42 1.25 7.47
N ALA A 19 1.71 1.52 7.60
CA ALA A 19 2.35 2.68 7.00
C ALA A 19 2.42 2.62 5.45
N ILE A 20 2.44 1.42 4.85
CA ILE A 20 2.30 1.23 3.40
C ILE A 20 0.86 1.52 2.97
N LYS A 21 -0.14 0.98 3.70
CA LYS A 21 -1.56 1.24 3.43
C LYS A 21 -1.89 2.72 3.46
N GLU A 22 -1.44 3.44 4.49
CA GLU A 22 -1.66 4.89 4.61
C GLU A 22 -1.09 5.65 3.41
N ARG A 23 0.14 5.33 3.00
CA ARG A 23 0.79 5.95 1.83
C ARG A 23 0.11 5.60 0.51
N ALA A 24 -0.47 4.40 0.40
CA ALA A 24 -1.27 4.00 -0.76
C ALA A 24 -2.54 4.86 -0.88
N LEU A 25 -3.24 5.07 0.24
CA LEU A 25 -4.42 5.93 0.30
C LEU A 25 -4.08 7.40 0.05
N GLU A 26 -2.89 7.86 0.46
CA GLU A 26 -2.38 9.19 0.11
C GLU A 26 -2.11 9.31 -1.39
N ALA A 27 -1.45 8.31 -2.00
CA ALA A 27 -1.22 8.29 -3.44
C ALA A 27 -2.53 8.33 -4.23
N LYS A 28 -3.59 7.67 -3.73
CA LYS A 28 -4.93 7.75 -4.33
C LYS A 28 -5.47 9.19 -4.30
N LYS A 29 -5.37 9.87 -3.15
CA LYS A 29 -5.77 11.28 -3.01
C LYS A 29 -4.97 12.21 -3.91
N GLU A 30 -3.67 11.96 -4.09
CA GLU A 30 -2.83 12.73 -5.00
C GLU A 30 -3.23 12.51 -6.46
N LYS A 31 -3.43 11.26 -6.88
CA LYS A 31 -3.93 10.92 -8.22
C LYS A 31 -5.27 11.59 -8.50
N ASP A 32 -6.20 11.55 -7.55
CA ASP A 32 -7.53 12.18 -7.70
C ASP A 32 -7.46 13.71 -7.77
N LYS A 33 -6.44 14.34 -7.17
CA LYS A 33 -6.16 15.77 -7.33
C LYS A 33 -5.56 16.05 -8.71
N ALA A 34 -4.55 15.29 -9.12
CA ALA A 34 -3.87 15.45 -10.41
C ALA A 34 -4.84 15.23 -11.59
N GLU A 35 -5.80 14.32 -11.47
CA GLU A 35 -6.84 14.08 -12.48
C GLU A 35 -7.63 15.36 -12.82
N LYS A 36 -7.87 16.26 -11.85
CA LYS A 36 -8.58 17.53 -12.07
C LYS A 36 -7.79 18.52 -12.91
N HIS A 37 -6.48 18.31 -13.06
CA HIS A 37 -5.56 19.21 -13.75
C HIS A 37 -4.76 18.51 -14.85
N ARG A 38 -5.15 17.29 -15.25
CA ARG A 38 -4.41 16.46 -16.22
C ARG A 38 -4.06 17.15 -17.54
N ASP A 39 -4.91 18.08 -18.01
CA ASP A 39 -4.69 18.77 -19.27
C ASP A 39 -3.64 19.89 -19.15
N LYS A 40 -3.41 20.37 -17.92
CA LYS A 40 -2.44 21.44 -17.59
C LYS A 40 -1.11 20.88 -17.12
N ASP A 41 -1.12 19.77 -16.38
CA ASP A 41 0.07 19.10 -15.88
C ASP A 41 -0.03 17.58 -16.11
N LYS A 42 0.38 17.16 -17.30
CA LYS A 42 0.37 15.74 -17.69
C LYS A 42 1.43 14.93 -16.97
N GLU A 43 2.56 15.53 -16.64
CA GLU A 43 3.67 14.83 -15.98
C GLU A 43 3.31 14.49 -14.54
N GLU A 44 2.70 15.43 -13.81
CA GLU A 44 2.17 15.19 -12.46
C GLU A 44 1.09 14.09 -12.47
N HIS A 45 0.17 14.12 -13.44
CA HIS A 45 -0.87 13.10 -13.58
C HIS A 45 -0.27 11.70 -13.83
N ILE A 46 0.67 11.58 -14.77
CA ILE A 46 1.33 10.30 -15.08
C ILE A 46 2.09 9.79 -13.84
N TYR A 47 2.82 10.67 -13.15
CA TYR A 47 3.55 10.30 -11.93
C TYR A 47 2.59 9.80 -10.84
N ALA A 48 1.50 10.52 -10.58
CA ALA A 48 0.53 10.16 -9.54
C ALA A 48 -0.18 8.84 -9.84
N VAL A 49 -0.53 8.59 -11.11
CA VAL A 49 -1.06 7.28 -11.55
C VAL A 49 -0.03 6.17 -11.34
N GLY A 50 1.23 6.37 -11.77
CA GLY A 50 2.29 5.38 -11.59
C GLY A 50 2.57 5.06 -10.12
N ARG A 51 2.57 6.09 -9.25
CA ARG A 51 2.75 5.91 -7.81
C ARG A 51 1.60 5.09 -7.20
N LEU A 52 0.35 5.35 -7.59
CA LEU A 52 -0.81 4.59 -7.14
C LEU A 52 -0.73 3.11 -7.57
N MET A 53 -0.39 2.86 -8.85
CA MET A 53 -0.19 1.51 -9.37
C MET A 53 0.95 0.76 -8.66
N GLY A 54 2.03 1.46 -8.28
CA GLY A 54 3.10 0.87 -7.50
C GLY A 54 2.64 0.38 -6.12
N PHE A 55 1.74 1.12 -5.46
CA PHE A 55 1.15 0.67 -4.20
C PHE A 55 0.16 -0.47 -4.36
N ASN A 56 -0.63 -0.49 -5.44
CA ASN A 56 -1.48 -1.63 -5.78
C ASN A 56 -0.63 -2.91 -5.82
N GLU A 57 0.46 -2.91 -6.59
CA GLU A 57 1.32 -4.09 -6.74
C GLU A 57 1.94 -4.53 -5.40
N VAL A 58 2.47 -3.58 -4.61
CA VAL A 58 3.09 -3.89 -3.32
C VAL A 58 2.09 -4.51 -2.35
N ILE A 59 0.89 -3.95 -2.22
CA ILE A 59 -0.12 -4.47 -1.28
C ILE A 59 -0.63 -5.83 -1.77
N SER A 60 -0.85 -6.01 -3.07
CA SER A 60 -1.22 -7.30 -3.67
C SER A 60 -0.19 -8.39 -3.35
N ILE A 61 1.11 -8.08 -3.48
CA ILE A 61 2.19 -9.02 -3.12
C ILE A 61 2.13 -9.40 -1.63
N ILE A 62 1.93 -8.43 -0.74
CA ILE A 62 1.85 -8.68 0.71
C ILE A 62 0.65 -9.57 1.01
N GLN A 63 -0.54 -9.24 0.49
CA GLN A 63 -1.76 -10.01 0.73
C GLN A 63 -1.65 -11.44 0.21
N GLN A 64 -1.19 -11.64 -1.03
CA GLN A 64 -0.99 -12.98 -1.61
C GLN A 64 0.05 -13.80 -0.84
N THR A 65 1.14 -13.16 -0.39
CA THR A 65 2.16 -13.82 0.41
C THR A 65 1.60 -14.22 1.77
N ALA A 66 0.85 -13.33 2.43
CA ALA A 66 0.20 -13.58 3.71
C ALA A 66 -0.78 -14.76 3.62
N GLU A 67 -1.64 -14.76 2.60
CA GLU A 67 -2.56 -15.87 2.32
C GLU A 67 -1.82 -17.19 2.12
N SER A 68 -0.72 -17.19 1.35
CA SER A 68 0.07 -18.41 1.10
C SER A 68 0.72 -18.99 2.36
N LEU A 69 0.96 -18.15 3.37
CA LEU A 69 1.53 -18.51 4.66
C LEU A 69 0.46 -18.76 5.74
N GLY A 70 -0.82 -18.59 5.41
CA GLY A 70 -1.93 -18.70 6.37
C GLY A 70 -1.98 -17.57 7.41
N ILE A 71 -1.47 -16.38 7.07
CA ILE A 71 -1.52 -15.17 7.91
C ILE A 71 -2.84 -14.43 7.62
N ASP A 72 -3.60 -14.10 8.67
CA ASP A 72 -4.80 -13.27 8.54
C ASP A 72 -4.40 -11.82 8.21
N LEU A 73 -5.04 -11.22 7.20
CA LEU A 73 -4.77 -9.84 6.81
C LEU A 73 -5.05 -8.82 7.92
N LYS A 74 -5.88 -9.17 8.91
CA LYS A 74 -6.11 -8.35 10.12
C LYS A 74 -4.84 -8.16 10.93
N ASP A 75 -3.99 -9.19 10.97
CA ASP A 75 -2.70 -9.15 11.67
C ASP A 75 -1.68 -8.26 10.93
N LEU A 76 -1.98 -7.89 9.68
CA LEU A 76 -1.17 -7.02 8.84
C LEU A 76 -1.83 -5.65 8.59
N LYS A 77 -3.02 -5.37 9.15
CA LYS A 77 -3.80 -4.15 8.86
C LYS A 77 -4.16 -3.97 7.38
N LEU A 78 -4.30 -5.07 6.63
CA LEU A 78 -4.63 -5.04 5.21
C LEU A 78 -5.99 -5.71 4.90
N ASP A 79 -6.82 -5.97 5.91
CA ASP A 79 -8.14 -6.61 5.75
C ASP A 79 -9.23 -5.66 5.22
N ASP A 80 -9.00 -4.35 5.31
CA ASP A 80 -9.93 -3.28 4.93
C ASP A 80 -9.57 -2.58 3.61
N ILE A 81 -8.61 -3.12 2.86
CA ILE A 81 -8.18 -2.58 1.57
C ILE A 81 -8.17 -3.66 0.49
N ASP A 82 -8.80 -3.36 -0.63
CA ASP A 82 -8.82 -4.17 -1.84
C ASP A 82 -8.04 -3.42 -2.92
N PRO A 83 -6.79 -3.83 -3.25
CA PRO A 83 -5.96 -3.12 -4.21
C PRO A 83 -6.64 -2.87 -5.55
N ASP A 84 -7.43 -3.83 -6.05
CA ASP A 84 -8.07 -3.77 -7.36
C ASP A 84 -9.29 -2.86 -7.39
N LYS A 85 -9.79 -2.42 -6.23
CA LYS A 85 -10.89 -1.46 -6.10
C LYS A 85 -10.43 -0.10 -5.61
N ASP A 86 -9.54 -0.09 -4.61
CA ASP A 86 -9.16 1.11 -3.89
C ASP A 86 -7.97 1.83 -4.53
N LEU A 87 -7.14 1.12 -5.31
CA LEU A 87 -5.86 1.62 -5.84
C LEU A 87 -5.80 1.67 -7.38
N ILE A 88 -6.93 2.02 -8.01
CA ILE A 88 -7.08 2.23 -9.47
C ILE A 88 -7.61 3.63 -9.83
#